data_AF-A0A979FXM9-F1
#
_entry.id   AF-A0A979FXM9-F1
#
_cell.length_a   1.000
_cell.length_b   1.000
_cell.length_c   1.000
_cell.angle_alpha   90.00
_cell.angle_beta   90.00
_cell.angle_gamma   90.00
#
_symmetry.space_group_name_H-M   'P 1'
#
loop_
_entity.id
_entity.type
_entity.pdbx_description
1 polymer ?
#
loop_
_entity_poly.entity_id
_entity_poly.type
_entity_poly.pdbx_seq_one_letter_code
_entity_poly.pdbx_strand_id
1 'polypeptide(L)'
;MRIRTVRGILCMAGLVNVFWSGNCDPLVPQFLQVRATTFHKNCLLGHFSMSLLPSNFPVNFECTRKCMLTSGCRLFCVDPSTMSCDLLDCFVSQWFPGVTPSSNTATFKTCYSSWADARDIIRSNMVTTGSPGYMGIPTSQAIDGYMSRFDWNVSCFSAVGNQPNFIQIDFGSAVKVSEVGIAHRNLAQYFQSVVVRLGNSASETNAVIATVKPGSSTGWTVISLPTPVVGRYLNLRSNNTDNFEVGDVRVIPAE
;
A
#
# COMPACT_ATOMS: atom_id res chain seq x y z
N MET A 1 36.10 26.79 -42.79
CA MET A 1 35.64 26.55 -41.40
C MET A 1 34.14 26.85 -41.38
N ARG A 2 33.30 25.81 -41.34
CA ARG A 2 31.82 25.91 -41.38
C ARG A 2 31.29 25.65 -39.97
N ILE A 3 30.56 26.60 -39.41
CA ILE A 3 29.80 26.38 -38.17
C ILE A 3 28.36 26.07 -38.57
N ARG A 4 27.91 24.86 -38.25
CA ARG A 4 26.52 24.41 -38.39
C ARG A 4 25.74 24.81 -37.13
N THR A 5 24.62 25.47 -37.36
CA THR A 5 23.56 25.75 -36.41
C THR A 5 22.87 24.45 -35.97
N VAL A 6 22.70 24.23 -34.67
CA VAL A 6 21.83 23.18 -34.12
C VAL A 6 20.67 23.85 -33.39
N ARG A 7 19.45 23.47 -33.79
CA ARG A 7 18.17 23.85 -33.19
C ARG A 7 18.05 23.24 -31.78
N GLY A 8 17.84 24.08 -30.77
CA GLY A 8 17.32 23.67 -29.46
C GLY A 8 15.84 24.06 -29.34
N ILE A 9 14.99 23.08 -29.08
CA ILE A 9 13.54 23.21 -28.93
C ILE A 9 13.21 23.79 -27.54
N LEU A 10 12.21 24.68 -27.52
CA LEU A 10 11.64 25.36 -26.36
C LEU A 10 11.15 24.40 -25.26
N CYS A 11 11.55 24.67 -24.01
CA CYS A 11 10.71 24.41 -22.84
C CYS A 11 10.03 25.72 -22.44
N MET A 12 8.76 25.86 -22.78
CA MET A 12 7.86 26.91 -22.28
C MET A 12 6.85 26.25 -21.36
N ALA A 13 6.99 26.47 -20.05
CA ALA A 13 5.87 26.62 -19.13
C ALA A 13 6.37 27.15 -17.78
N GLY A 14 5.97 28.39 -17.47
CA GLY A 14 5.68 28.81 -16.09
C GLY A 14 6.86 29.21 -15.20
N LEU A 15 7.39 30.41 -15.43
CA LEU A 15 8.20 31.18 -14.48
C LEU A 15 7.44 31.44 -13.16
N VAL A 16 7.90 30.86 -12.05
CA VAL A 16 8.27 31.64 -10.85
C VAL A 16 9.56 31.04 -10.29
N ASN A 17 10.66 31.75 -10.51
CA ASN A 17 11.98 31.46 -9.95
C ASN A 17 11.98 31.72 -8.43
N VAL A 18 12.40 30.73 -7.63
CA VAL A 18 13.20 30.99 -6.43
C VAL A 18 14.44 30.09 -6.50
N PHE A 19 15.59 30.76 -6.57
CA PHE A 19 16.92 30.17 -6.59
C PHE A 19 17.21 29.36 -5.33
N TRP A 20 17.31 28.04 -5.42
CA TRP A 20 18.14 27.23 -4.51
C TRP A 20 18.93 26.21 -5.34
N SER A 21 20.21 26.51 -5.56
CA SER A 21 21.19 25.58 -6.11
C SER A 21 21.66 24.65 -4.98
N GLY A 22 21.35 23.36 -5.11
CA GLY A 22 21.85 22.31 -4.23
C GLY A 22 21.00 21.06 -4.31
N ASN A 23 21.29 20.19 -5.30
CA ASN A 23 20.78 18.83 -5.44
C ASN A 23 19.29 18.62 -5.09
N CYS A 24 18.41 19.08 -5.98
CA CYS A 24 17.13 18.42 -6.12
C CYS A 24 17.38 17.07 -6.82
N ASP A 25 17.71 16.04 -6.05
CA ASP A 25 17.22 14.72 -6.44
C ASP A 25 15.70 14.90 -6.61
N PRO A 26 15.11 14.58 -7.77
CA PRO A 26 13.68 14.53 -7.86
C PRO A 26 13.28 13.36 -6.96
N LEU A 27 12.94 13.65 -5.70
CA LEU A 27 12.14 12.77 -4.88
C LEU A 27 10.88 12.53 -5.69
N VAL A 28 10.90 11.49 -6.53
CA VAL A 28 9.70 10.82 -7.05
C VAL A 28 8.77 10.79 -5.86
N PRO A 29 7.56 11.39 -5.91
CA PRO A 29 6.77 11.54 -4.71
C PRO A 29 6.45 10.14 -4.21
N GLN A 30 7.25 9.68 -3.23
CA GLN A 30 7.15 8.33 -2.66
C GLN A 30 5.77 8.11 -2.07
N PHE A 31 5.07 9.20 -1.75
CA PHE A 31 3.73 9.22 -1.23
C PHE A 31 2.78 9.78 -2.28
N LEU A 32 1.79 8.97 -2.64
CA LEU A 32 0.70 9.37 -3.52
C LEU A 32 -0.52 9.71 -2.68
N GLN A 33 -1.30 10.69 -3.15
CA GLN A 33 -2.53 11.07 -2.47
C GLN A 33 -3.51 9.89 -2.47
N VAL A 34 -4.09 9.61 -1.31
CA VAL A 34 -5.14 8.59 -1.16
C VAL A 34 -6.51 9.25 -1.11
N ARG A 35 -7.54 8.51 -1.52
CA ARG A 35 -8.94 8.97 -1.45
C ARG A 35 -9.54 8.84 -0.05
N ALA A 36 -8.99 7.93 0.76
CA ALA A 36 -9.40 7.72 2.14
C ALA A 36 -8.89 8.84 3.04
N THR A 37 -9.75 9.37 3.90
CA THR A 37 -9.37 10.42 4.86
C THR A 37 -9.87 10.15 6.28
N THR A 38 -10.52 9.02 6.54
CA THR A 38 -10.91 8.62 7.90
C THR A 38 -10.10 7.39 8.29
N PHE A 39 -9.46 7.41 9.46
CA PHE A 39 -8.57 6.33 9.92
C PHE A 39 -8.70 6.08 11.41
N HIS A 40 -8.33 4.87 11.84
CA HIS A 40 -8.23 4.55 13.25
C HIS A 40 -7.01 5.22 13.89
N LYS A 41 -7.21 5.84 15.07
CA LYS A 41 -6.18 6.53 15.85
C LYS A 41 -5.10 5.59 16.38
N ASN A 42 -5.36 4.30 16.46
CA ASN A 42 -4.36 3.30 16.88
C ASN A 42 -3.19 3.18 15.88
N CYS A 43 -3.37 3.56 14.61
CA CYS A 43 -2.28 3.67 13.64
C CYS A 43 -1.35 4.87 13.90
N LEU A 44 -1.74 5.84 14.73
CA LEU A 44 -1.03 7.10 14.88
C LEU A 44 0.35 6.86 15.50
N LEU A 45 1.39 7.18 14.75
CA LEU A 45 2.79 7.17 15.20
C LEU A 45 3.18 8.49 15.85
N GLY A 46 2.56 9.59 15.43
CA GLY A 46 2.86 10.90 15.98
C GLY A 46 2.04 12.01 15.33
N HIS A 47 1.95 13.12 16.06
CA HIS A 47 1.33 14.36 15.63
C HIS A 47 2.39 15.46 15.66
N PHE A 48 2.47 16.25 14.59
CA PHE A 48 3.42 17.35 14.47
C PHE A 48 2.70 18.63 14.10
N SER A 49 2.75 19.60 15.02
CA SER A 49 2.44 20.99 14.68
C SER A 49 3.58 21.60 13.88
N MET A 50 3.21 22.27 12.81
CA MET A 50 4.08 23.05 11.91
C MET A 50 3.85 24.55 12.10
N SER A 51 3.25 24.97 13.23
CA SER A 51 2.95 26.38 13.52
C SER A 51 4.17 27.32 13.57
N LEU A 52 5.38 26.74 13.62
CA LEU A 52 6.65 27.48 13.60
C LEU A 52 7.25 27.63 12.20
N LEU A 53 6.64 27.03 11.17
CA LEU A 53 7.10 27.19 9.79
C LEU A 53 6.60 28.52 9.21
N PRO A 54 7.39 29.15 8.32
CA PRO A 54 6.92 30.30 7.55
C PRO A 54 5.62 29.98 6.79
N SER A 55 4.72 30.95 6.65
CA SER A 55 3.41 30.79 5.99
C SER A 55 3.49 30.25 4.55
N ASN A 56 4.62 30.45 3.89
CA ASN A 56 4.85 30.06 2.50
C ASN A 56 5.56 28.70 2.38
N PHE A 57 5.78 28.00 3.49
CA PHE A 57 6.46 26.72 3.47
C PHE A 57 5.53 25.61 2.93
N PRO A 58 5.99 24.75 2.00
CA PRO A 58 5.16 23.65 1.49
C PRO A 58 4.88 22.62 2.59
N VAL A 59 3.70 22.70 3.21
CA VAL A 59 3.29 21.84 4.34
C VAL A 59 3.49 20.35 4.02
N ASN A 60 3.08 19.92 2.82
CA ASN A 60 3.23 18.53 2.37
C ASN A 60 4.69 18.05 2.36
N PHE A 61 5.65 18.93 2.09
CA PHE A 61 7.07 18.58 2.04
C PHE A 61 7.60 18.23 3.43
N GLU A 62 7.30 19.05 4.45
CA GLU A 62 7.69 18.72 5.83
C GLU A 62 7.01 17.45 6.33
N CYS A 63 5.72 17.27 6.03
CA CYS A 63 4.99 16.06 6.43
C CYS A 63 5.64 14.80 5.85
N THR A 64 5.98 14.86 4.55
CA THR A 64 6.69 13.78 3.86
C THR A 64 8.03 13.51 4.54
N ARG A 65 8.83 14.56 4.79
CA ARG A 65 10.14 14.42 5.45
C ARG A 65 10.01 13.80 6.84
N LYS A 66 9.04 14.25 7.64
CA LYS A 66 8.77 13.71 8.98
C LYS A 66 8.36 12.25 8.91
N CYS A 67 7.52 11.87 7.95
CA CYS A 67 7.15 10.48 7.72
C CYS A 67 8.37 9.62 7.36
N MET A 68 9.20 10.04 6.40
CA MET A 68 10.41 9.29 6.02
C MET A 68 11.41 9.09 7.18
N LEU A 69 11.47 10.03 8.12
CA LEU A 69 12.32 9.96 9.31
C LEU A 69 11.68 9.17 10.46
N THR A 70 10.40 8.84 10.36
CA THR A 70 9.67 8.09 11.39
C THR A 70 9.60 6.64 11.00
N SER A 71 10.23 5.77 11.81
CA SER A 71 10.22 4.32 11.58
C SER A 71 8.78 3.80 11.48
N GLY A 72 8.49 3.01 10.44
CA GLY A 72 7.16 2.44 10.22
C GLY A 72 6.14 3.39 9.59
N CYS A 73 6.47 4.66 9.35
CA CYS A 73 5.50 5.56 8.72
C CYS A 73 5.22 5.17 7.27
N ARG A 74 3.93 4.99 6.97
CA ARG A 74 3.43 4.54 5.65
C ARG A 74 2.40 5.49 5.07
N LEU A 75 1.74 6.25 5.93
CA LEU A 75 0.68 7.18 5.62
C LEU A 75 0.92 8.46 6.43
N PHE A 76 0.68 9.61 5.82
CA PHE A 76 0.55 10.85 6.57
C PHE A 76 -0.67 11.63 6.11
N CYS A 77 -1.27 12.36 7.03
CA CYS A 77 -2.40 13.22 6.79
C CYS A 77 -2.03 14.66 7.12
N VAL A 78 -2.45 15.58 6.26
CA VAL A 78 -2.14 17.01 6.36
C VAL A 78 -3.43 17.78 6.63
N ASP A 79 -3.40 18.59 7.68
CA ASP A 79 -4.40 19.62 7.92
C ASP A 79 -3.74 21.01 7.77
N PRO A 80 -3.96 21.69 6.65
CA PRO A 80 -3.41 23.03 6.42
C PRO A 80 -4.10 24.11 7.25
N SER A 81 -5.29 23.86 7.82
CA SER A 81 -5.99 24.84 8.65
C SER A 81 -5.37 24.97 10.03
N THR A 82 -4.91 23.87 10.59
CA THR A 82 -4.20 23.79 11.87
C THR A 82 -2.69 23.77 11.72
N MET A 83 -2.18 23.77 10.47
CA MET A 83 -0.77 23.60 10.15
C MET A 83 -0.20 22.36 10.87
N SER A 84 -0.85 21.20 10.71
CA SER A 84 -0.41 19.98 11.39
C SER A 84 -0.38 18.77 10.48
N CYS A 85 0.43 17.77 10.86
CA CYS A 85 0.37 16.45 10.25
C CYS A 85 0.36 15.33 11.26
N ASP A 86 -0.43 14.32 10.90
CA ASP A 86 -0.51 13.05 11.61
C ASP A 86 0.22 12.01 10.76
N LEU A 87 1.13 11.28 11.41
CA LEU A 87 1.91 10.20 10.80
C LEU A 87 1.33 8.87 11.26
N LEU A 88 1.14 7.93 10.32
CA LEU A 88 0.44 6.68 10.58
C LEU A 88 1.20 5.47 10.02
N ASP A 89 1.17 4.36 10.76
CA ASP A 89 1.62 3.03 10.32
C ASP A 89 0.45 2.22 9.76
N CYS A 90 -0.15 2.73 8.68
CA CYS A 90 -1.12 1.97 7.91
C CYS A 90 -0.69 1.87 6.44
N PHE A 91 -0.87 0.68 5.85
CA PHE A 91 -0.81 0.47 4.41
C PHE A 91 -2.15 0.84 3.81
N VAL A 92 -2.15 1.75 2.82
CA VAL A 92 -3.37 2.20 2.13
C VAL A 92 -3.13 2.19 0.63
N SER A 93 -3.78 1.28 -0.10
CA SER A 93 -3.49 1.00 -1.52
C SER A 93 -4.26 1.90 -2.49
N GLN A 94 -5.54 2.19 -2.23
CA GLN A 94 -6.34 3.33 -2.72
C GLN A 94 -7.85 3.10 -2.50
N TRP A 95 -8.25 2.66 -1.32
CA TRP A 95 -9.67 2.48 -1.02
C TRP A 95 -9.85 2.33 0.49
N PHE A 96 -10.92 2.91 1.05
CA PHE A 96 -11.30 2.66 2.43
C PHE A 96 -12.78 3.00 2.68
N PRO A 97 -13.73 2.17 2.21
CA PRO A 97 -15.12 2.33 2.56
C PRO A 97 -15.42 1.70 3.93
N GLY A 98 -16.33 2.31 4.67
CA GLY A 98 -17.03 1.62 5.76
C GLY A 98 -16.50 1.84 7.19
N VAL A 99 -15.47 2.67 7.40
CA VAL A 99 -15.18 3.12 8.77
C VAL A 99 -16.22 4.12 9.20
N THR A 100 -17.19 3.59 9.94
CA THR A 100 -18.14 4.39 10.69
C THR A 100 -17.35 5.12 11.78
N PRO A 101 -17.41 6.45 11.85
CA PRO A 101 -16.71 7.19 12.89
C PRO A 101 -17.09 6.68 14.28
N SER A 102 -16.07 6.44 15.10
CA SER A 102 -16.19 6.11 16.52
C SER A 102 -15.19 6.96 17.32
N SER A 103 -15.16 6.79 18.64
CA SER A 103 -14.17 7.46 19.50
C SER A 103 -12.73 7.23 19.05
N ASN A 104 -12.48 6.08 18.42
CA ASN A 104 -11.17 5.62 17.98
C ASN A 104 -10.83 6.02 16.54
N THR A 105 -11.65 6.81 15.86
CA THR A 105 -11.38 7.26 14.48
C THR A 105 -11.10 8.76 14.42
N ALA A 106 -10.29 9.17 13.46
CA ALA A 106 -10.04 10.57 13.10
C ALA A 106 -10.31 10.78 11.61
N THR A 107 -10.85 11.95 11.26
CA THR A 107 -11.07 12.37 9.87
C THR A 107 -10.16 13.54 9.54
N PHE A 108 -9.51 13.45 8.39
CA PHE A 108 -8.50 14.37 7.91
C PHE A 108 -8.94 15.06 6.63
N LYS A 109 -8.25 16.13 6.26
CA LYS A 109 -8.52 16.84 5.00
C LYS A 109 -7.91 16.12 3.79
N THR A 110 -6.61 15.85 3.85
CA THR A 110 -5.86 15.21 2.75
C THR A 110 -4.84 14.26 3.32
N CYS A 111 -4.69 13.08 2.72
CA CYS A 111 -3.70 12.10 3.15
C CYS A 111 -2.92 11.53 1.96
N TYR A 112 -1.71 11.05 2.25
CA TYR A 112 -0.77 10.52 1.27
C TYR A 112 -0.13 9.25 1.81
N SER A 113 -0.03 8.20 0.99
CA SER A 113 0.55 6.92 1.37
C SER A 113 1.68 6.51 0.45
N SER A 114 2.71 5.89 1.02
CA SER A 114 3.80 5.25 0.27
C SER A 114 3.45 3.88 -0.30
N TRP A 115 2.26 3.38 0.02
CA TRP A 115 1.73 2.13 -0.53
C TRP A 115 0.73 2.37 -1.67
N ALA A 116 0.20 3.59 -1.80
CA ALA A 116 -0.77 3.89 -2.83
C ALA A 116 -0.14 3.82 -4.23
N ASP A 117 -0.86 3.24 -5.19
CA ASP A 117 -0.52 3.29 -6.62
C ASP A 117 -1.81 3.42 -7.43
N ALA A 118 -1.89 4.43 -8.31
CA ALA A 118 -3.09 4.70 -9.11
C ALA A 118 -3.41 3.59 -10.13
N ARG A 119 -2.43 2.74 -10.44
CA ARG A 119 -2.58 1.60 -11.34
C ARG A 119 -3.07 0.35 -10.62
N ASP A 120 -3.10 0.35 -9.29
CA ASP A 120 -3.61 -0.80 -8.53
C ASP A 120 -5.01 -1.16 -9.02
N ILE A 121 -5.22 -2.45 -9.32
CA ILE A 121 -6.50 -2.97 -9.80
C ILE A 121 -7.35 -3.56 -8.68
N ILE A 122 -6.81 -3.81 -7.49
CA ILE A 122 -7.56 -4.42 -6.39
C ILE A 122 -8.69 -3.50 -5.91
N ARG A 123 -9.89 -4.05 -5.74
CA ARG A 123 -11.08 -3.31 -5.29
C ARG A 123 -11.85 -4.16 -4.28
N SER A 124 -12.44 -3.54 -3.26
CA SER A 124 -13.15 -4.28 -2.20
C SER A 124 -14.41 -5.04 -2.67
N ASN A 125 -14.86 -4.81 -3.90
CA ASN A 125 -15.99 -5.53 -4.49
C ASN A 125 -15.56 -6.75 -5.33
N MET A 126 -14.25 -7.06 -5.39
CA MET A 126 -13.78 -8.29 -6.01
C MET A 126 -14.18 -9.51 -5.19
N VAL A 127 -14.32 -10.66 -5.87
CA VAL A 127 -14.66 -11.92 -5.21
C VAL A 127 -13.40 -12.47 -4.54
N THR A 128 -13.53 -12.78 -3.26
CA THR A 128 -12.49 -13.47 -2.49
C THR A 128 -13.02 -14.78 -1.96
N THR A 129 -12.16 -15.79 -1.95
CA THR A 129 -12.42 -17.11 -1.38
C THR A 129 -11.20 -17.54 -0.60
N GLY A 130 -11.35 -18.24 0.51
CA GLY A 130 -10.22 -18.62 1.33
C GLY A 130 -10.61 -19.57 2.43
N SER A 131 -9.63 -19.88 3.28
CA SER A 131 -9.85 -20.63 4.52
C SER A 131 -10.85 -19.92 5.44
N PRO A 132 -11.50 -20.66 6.36
CA PRO A 132 -12.31 -20.05 7.41
C PRO A 132 -11.50 -19.00 8.18
N GLY A 133 -12.03 -17.79 8.25
CA GLY A 133 -11.39 -16.73 9.03
C GLY A 133 -11.53 -16.98 10.53
N TYR A 134 -10.49 -16.63 11.28
CA TYR A 134 -10.51 -16.59 12.73
C TYR A 134 -11.65 -15.69 13.20
N MET A 135 -12.50 -16.21 14.10
CA MET A 135 -13.68 -15.51 14.62
C MET A 135 -14.63 -14.98 13.53
N GLY A 136 -14.67 -15.61 12.35
CA GLY A 136 -15.55 -15.23 11.25
C GLY A 136 -15.09 -14.01 10.44
N ILE A 137 -13.81 -13.60 10.56
CA ILE A 137 -13.24 -12.54 9.74
C ILE A 137 -13.37 -12.88 8.23
N PRO A 138 -13.94 -12.00 7.39
CA PRO A 138 -14.12 -12.29 5.98
C PRO A 138 -12.81 -12.12 5.20
N THR A 139 -12.65 -12.90 4.12
CA THR A 139 -11.51 -12.81 3.19
C THR A 139 -11.42 -11.46 2.49
N SER A 140 -12.53 -10.71 2.41
CA SER A 140 -12.57 -9.39 1.79
C SER A 140 -11.73 -8.34 2.52
N GLN A 141 -11.34 -8.57 3.79
CA GLN A 141 -10.41 -7.66 4.50
C GLN A 141 -9.03 -7.62 3.85
N ALA A 142 -8.60 -8.68 3.16
CA ALA A 142 -7.30 -8.68 2.47
C ALA A 142 -7.26 -7.77 1.22
N ILE A 143 -8.39 -7.17 0.83
CA ILE A 143 -8.54 -6.35 -0.38
C ILE A 143 -9.38 -5.09 -0.12
N ASP A 144 -9.59 -4.73 1.14
CA ASP A 144 -10.40 -3.57 1.52
C ASP A 144 -9.64 -2.23 1.35
N GLY A 145 -8.33 -2.33 1.10
CA GLY A 145 -7.42 -1.22 0.85
C GLY A 145 -6.76 -0.65 2.10
N TYR A 146 -6.84 -1.34 3.25
CA TYR A 146 -6.33 -0.85 4.52
C TYR A 146 -5.76 -1.95 5.42
N MET A 147 -4.54 -1.72 5.91
CA MET A 147 -3.97 -2.51 7.00
C MET A 147 -3.32 -1.61 8.04
N SER A 148 -3.81 -1.65 9.28
CA SER A 148 -3.15 -1.10 10.47
C SER A 148 -2.31 -2.16 11.16
N ARG A 149 -1.09 -1.82 11.58
CA ARG A 149 -0.31 -2.75 12.43
C ARG A 149 -0.90 -2.95 13.82
N PHE A 150 -1.68 -1.99 14.30
CA PHE A 150 -2.22 -1.97 15.66
C PHE A 150 -3.69 -2.39 15.73
N ASP A 151 -4.35 -2.64 14.59
CA ASP A 151 -5.77 -3.04 14.50
C ASP A 151 -6.01 -4.35 13.74
N TRP A 152 -5.15 -5.34 13.96
CA TRP A 152 -5.12 -6.58 13.16
C TRP A 152 -6.40 -7.42 13.25
N ASN A 153 -7.21 -7.28 14.31
CA ASN A 153 -8.50 -7.97 14.42
C ASN A 153 -9.56 -7.42 13.45
N VAL A 154 -9.33 -6.22 12.89
CA VAL A 154 -10.31 -5.49 12.08
C VAL A 154 -9.77 -5.20 10.69
N SER A 155 -8.44 -5.13 10.50
CA SER A 155 -7.80 -4.70 9.25
C SER A 155 -7.01 -5.80 8.52
N CYS A 156 -7.22 -7.07 8.86
CA CYS A 156 -6.49 -8.18 8.23
C CYS A 156 -7.38 -9.40 8.11
N PHE A 157 -7.42 -10.02 6.92
CA PHE A 157 -7.85 -11.42 6.85
C PHE A 157 -6.90 -12.28 7.69
N SER A 158 -7.46 -12.97 8.67
CA SER A 158 -6.70 -13.84 9.56
C SER A 158 -7.34 -15.22 9.57
N ALA A 159 -6.57 -16.26 9.29
CA ALA A 159 -6.99 -17.65 9.39
C ALA A 159 -6.08 -18.40 10.37
N VAL A 160 -6.70 -19.28 11.15
CA VAL A 160 -6.03 -20.15 12.13
C VAL A 160 -6.61 -21.55 12.04
N GLY A 161 -5.80 -22.57 12.32
CA GLY A 161 -6.26 -23.95 12.47
C GLY A 161 -5.37 -24.98 11.77
N ASN A 162 -5.44 -26.25 12.14
CA ASN A 162 -4.45 -27.29 11.79
C ASN A 162 -4.45 -27.76 10.31
N GLN A 163 -4.73 -26.89 9.34
CA GLN A 163 -4.71 -27.15 7.91
C GLN A 163 -4.01 -26.02 7.14
N PRO A 164 -3.46 -26.27 5.95
CA PRO A 164 -2.89 -25.20 5.12
C PRO A 164 -3.92 -24.11 4.84
N ASN A 165 -3.52 -22.86 5.08
CA ASN A 165 -4.41 -21.72 4.94
C ASN A 165 -4.20 -21.00 3.60
N PHE A 166 -5.28 -20.51 2.99
CA PHE A 166 -5.18 -19.81 1.72
C PHE A 166 -6.18 -18.66 1.61
N ILE A 167 -5.87 -17.76 0.68
CA ILE A 167 -6.81 -16.81 0.11
C ILE A 167 -6.60 -16.76 -1.40
N GLN A 168 -7.69 -16.59 -2.13
CA GLN A 168 -7.73 -16.38 -3.56
C GLN A 168 -8.58 -15.15 -3.87
N ILE A 169 -8.07 -14.33 -4.78
CA ILE A 169 -8.71 -13.13 -5.29
C ILE A 169 -9.01 -13.36 -6.76
N ASP A 170 -10.26 -13.19 -7.16
CA ASP A 170 -10.70 -13.18 -8.55
C ASP A 170 -10.80 -11.73 -9.05
N PHE A 171 -9.96 -11.38 -10.02
CA PHE A 171 -9.96 -10.06 -10.65
C PHE A 171 -11.19 -9.83 -11.56
N GLY A 172 -12.00 -10.86 -11.82
CA GLY A 172 -13.16 -10.86 -12.71
C GLY A 172 -12.80 -11.11 -14.18
N SER A 173 -11.60 -10.70 -14.60
CA SER A 173 -11.03 -10.94 -15.93
C SER A 173 -9.53 -11.20 -15.86
N ALA A 174 -8.95 -11.77 -16.91
CA ALA A 174 -7.52 -11.99 -16.97
C ALA A 174 -6.80 -10.65 -17.18
N VAL A 175 -5.79 -10.39 -16.34
CA VAL A 175 -4.97 -9.18 -16.38
C VAL A 175 -3.51 -9.59 -16.54
N LYS A 176 -2.75 -8.82 -17.33
CA LYS A 176 -1.31 -8.96 -17.44
C LYS A 176 -0.67 -8.21 -16.26
N VAL A 177 -0.12 -8.93 -15.29
CA VAL A 177 0.38 -8.39 -14.02
C VAL A 177 1.89 -8.21 -14.07
N SER A 178 2.39 -7.04 -13.64
CA SER A 178 3.83 -6.75 -13.50
C SER A 178 4.30 -6.71 -12.04
N GLU A 179 3.39 -6.50 -11.08
CA GLU A 179 3.74 -6.48 -9.66
C GLU A 179 2.59 -6.97 -8.78
N VAL A 180 2.93 -7.69 -7.72
CA VAL A 180 2.03 -8.01 -6.61
C VAL A 180 2.64 -7.52 -5.30
N GLY A 181 1.95 -6.62 -4.62
CA GLY A 181 2.26 -6.16 -3.26
C GLY A 181 1.34 -6.84 -2.25
N ILE A 182 1.88 -7.28 -1.12
CA ILE A 182 1.13 -7.92 -0.04
C ILE A 182 1.54 -7.28 1.28
N ALA A 183 0.63 -6.58 1.93
CA ALA A 183 0.80 -6.13 3.30
C ALA A 183 0.41 -7.28 4.25
N HIS A 184 1.22 -7.50 5.28
CA HIS A 184 1.01 -8.57 6.24
C HIS A 184 1.57 -8.17 7.59
N ARG A 185 1.18 -8.88 8.66
CA ARG A 185 1.69 -8.57 9.99
C ARG A 185 3.22 -8.66 10.02
N ASN A 186 3.84 -7.73 10.75
CA ASN A 186 5.28 -7.72 10.95
C ASN A 186 5.71 -8.76 12.01
N LEU A 187 5.33 -10.02 11.78
CA LEU A 187 5.68 -11.17 12.61
C LEU A 187 5.69 -12.40 11.70
N ALA A 188 6.86 -13.01 11.52
CA ALA A 188 7.10 -14.04 10.51
C ALA A 188 6.11 -15.21 10.58
N GLN A 189 5.72 -15.64 11.79
CA GLN A 189 4.78 -16.76 11.99
C GLN A 189 3.40 -16.57 11.34
N TYR A 190 2.96 -15.32 11.11
CA TYR A 190 1.66 -15.03 10.50
C TYR A 190 1.72 -14.94 8.97
N PHE A 191 2.92 -14.90 8.39
CA PHE A 191 3.10 -14.85 6.94
C PHE A 191 4.41 -15.55 6.52
N GLN A 192 4.54 -16.83 6.88
CA GLN A 192 5.69 -17.67 6.54
C GLN A 192 5.35 -18.73 5.49
N SER A 193 6.34 -19.07 4.65
CA SER A 193 6.24 -20.13 3.64
C SER A 193 5.04 -19.96 2.71
N VAL A 194 4.71 -18.71 2.35
CA VAL A 194 3.56 -18.41 1.51
C VAL A 194 3.95 -18.61 0.05
N VAL A 195 3.26 -19.51 -0.65
CA VAL A 195 3.40 -19.68 -2.09
C VAL A 195 2.36 -18.81 -2.77
N VAL A 196 2.82 -17.93 -3.65
CA VAL A 196 1.98 -17.00 -4.41
C VAL A 196 1.89 -17.53 -5.83
N ARG A 197 0.65 -17.74 -6.29
CA ARG A 197 0.35 -18.24 -7.64
C ARG A 197 -0.54 -17.27 -8.38
N LEU A 198 -0.33 -17.19 -9.68
CA LEU A 198 -1.13 -16.37 -10.58
C LEU A 198 -1.45 -17.14 -11.86
N GLY A 199 -2.71 -17.12 -12.29
CA GLY A 199 -3.12 -17.76 -13.53
C GLY A 199 -4.63 -17.68 -13.77
N ASN A 200 -5.13 -18.53 -14.65
CA ASN A 200 -6.53 -18.49 -15.12
C ASN A 200 -7.41 -19.60 -14.54
N SER A 201 -6.85 -20.46 -13.68
CA SER A 201 -7.62 -21.47 -12.95
C SER A 201 -8.09 -20.93 -11.60
N ALA A 202 -9.31 -21.25 -11.20
CA ALA A 202 -9.77 -21.05 -9.83
C ALA A 202 -9.22 -22.10 -8.85
N SER A 203 -8.38 -23.03 -9.32
CA SER A 203 -7.68 -24.04 -8.53
C SER A 203 -6.18 -23.72 -8.39
N GLU A 204 -5.51 -24.38 -7.46
CA GLU A 204 -4.10 -24.15 -7.11
C GLU A 204 -3.07 -24.64 -8.15
N THR A 205 -3.52 -24.97 -9.35
CA THR A 205 -2.66 -25.42 -10.46
C THR A 205 -1.97 -24.28 -11.20
N ASN A 206 -2.28 -23.03 -10.85
CA ASN A 206 -1.67 -21.85 -11.44
C ASN A 206 -0.15 -21.79 -11.20
N ALA A 207 0.55 -21.06 -12.07
CA ALA A 207 2.00 -20.92 -11.99
C ALA A 207 2.41 -20.23 -10.66
N VAL A 208 3.45 -20.74 -10.02
CA VAL A 208 4.07 -20.10 -8.86
C VAL A 208 4.86 -18.90 -9.35
N ILE A 209 4.49 -17.71 -8.87
CA ILE A 209 5.19 -16.46 -9.18
C ILE A 209 6.16 -16.04 -8.07
N ALA A 210 5.94 -16.53 -6.84
CA ALA A 210 6.86 -16.33 -5.73
C ALA A 210 6.65 -17.38 -4.63
N THR A 211 7.72 -17.60 -3.85
CA THR A 211 7.65 -18.26 -2.55
C THR A 211 8.25 -17.34 -1.50
N VAL A 212 7.42 -16.85 -0.58
CA VAL A 212 7.83 -15.99 0.52
C VAL A 212 8.52 -16.85 1.57
N LYS A 213 9.82 -16.60 1.77
CA LYS A 213 10.61 -17.35 2.74
C LYS A 213 10.17 -17.04 4.18
N PRO A 214 10.24 -18.02 5.10
CA PRO A 214 10.12 -17.76 6.53
C PRO A 214 11.08 -16.65 6.98
N GLY A 215 10.61 -15.75 7.85
CA GLY A 215 11.41 -14.65 8.39
C GLY A 215 11.20 -13.28 7.75
N SER A 216 10.22 -13.10 6.86
CA SER A 216 9.83 -11.77 6.38
C SER A 216 9.24 -10.94 7.53
N SER A 217 10.05 -10.03 8.10
CA SER A 217 9.69 -9.11 9.21
C SER A 217 9.65 -7.64 8.78
N THR A 218 9.33 -7.40 7.52
CA THR A 218 9.07 -6.03 7.04
C THR A 218 7.63 -5.65 7.33
N GLY A 219 6.69 -6.61 7.24
CA GLY A 219 5.25 -6.36 7.27
C GLY A 219 4.68 -5.99 5.90
N TRP A 220 5.47 -6.18 4.83
CA TRP A 220 4.99 -6.17 3.45
C TRP A 220 5.98 -6.91 2.56
N THR A 221 5.47 -7.50 1.49
CA THR A 221 6.25 -8.20 0.46
C THR A 221 5.86 -7.63 -0.90
N VAL A 222 6.86 -7.28 -1.72
CA VAL A 222 6.65 -6.86 -3.11
C VAL A 222 7.28 -7.90 -4.03
N ILE A 223 6.49 -8.39 -4.97
CA ILE A 223 6.86 -9.37 -5.99
C ILE A 223 6.83 -8.66 -7.33
N SER A 224 8.00 -8.28 -7.83
CA SER A 224 8.14 -7.77 -9.19
C SER A 224 8.19 -8.93 -10.18
N LEU A 225 7.49 -8.81 -11.30
CA LEU A 225 7.45 -9.79 -12.38
C LEU A 225 8.12 -9.19 -13.62
N PRO A 226 9.46 -9.38 -13.80
CA PRO A 226 10.19 -8.81 -14.94
C PRO A 226 9.63 -9.24 -16.29
N THR A 227 9.07 -10.45 -16.34
CA THR A 227 8.20 -10.90 -17.44
C THR A 227 6.78 -10.93 -16.90
N PRO A 228 5.91 -9.99 -17.31
CA PRO A 228 4.55 -9.94 -16.81
C PRO A 228 3.78 -11.23 -17.06
N VAL A 229 2.96 -11.63 -16.10
CA VAL A 229 2.20 -12.88 -16.13
C VAL A 229 0.73 -12.56 -16.32
N VAL A 230 0.07 -13.25 -17.26
CA VAL A 230 -1.38 -13.12 -17.45
C VAL A 230 -2.11 -14.04 -16.47
N GLY A 231 -3.01 -13.48 -15.67
CA GLY A 231 -3.85 -14.25 -14.77
C GLY A 231 -5.09 -13.50 -14.33
N ARG A 232 -6.14 -14.27 -14.01
CA ARG A 232 -7.39 -13.79 -13.41
C ARG A 232 -7.44 -14.04 -11.90
N TYR A 233 -6.77 -15.11 -11.44
CA TYR A 233 -6.81 -15.54 -10.05
C TYR A 233 -5.42 -15.41 -9.42
N LEU A 234 -5.34 -14.65 -8.33
CA LEU A 234 -4.18 -14.58 -7.46
C LEU A 234 -4.46 -15.42 -6.22
N ASN A 235 -3.62 -16.42 -5.96
CA ASN A 235 -3.73 -17.33 -4.82
C ASN A 235 -2.50 -17.18 -3.92
N LEU A 236 -2.74 -16.98 -2.63
CA LEU A 236 -1.73 -16.99 -1.58
C LEU A 236 -2.04 -18.18 -0.68
N ARG A 237 -1.11 -19.13 -0.58
CA ARG A 237 -1.27 -20.31 0.28
C ARG A 237 -0.09 -20.43 1.22
N SER A 238 -0.36 -20.54 2.52
CA SER A 238 0.62 -20.91 3.52
C SER A 238 0.55 -22.41 3.80
N ASN A 239 1.71 -23.05 3.83
CA ASN A 239 1.86 -24.38 4.41
C ASN A 239 1.94 -24.33 5.94
N ASN A 240 2.05 -23.14 6.54
CA ASN A 240 1.85 -22.98 7.97
C ASN A 240 0.38 -23.17 8.30
N THR A 241 0.12 -24.07 9.23
CA THR A 241 -1.23 -24.34 9.68
C THR A 241 -1.61 -23.42 10.84
N ASP A 242 -0.67 -23.01 11.68
CA ASP A 242 -1.02 -22.30 12.91
C ASP A 242 -1.65 -20.92 12.65
N ASN A 243 -1.04 -20.14 11.75
CA ASN A 243 -1.43 -18.77 11.48
C ASN A 243 -1.18 -18.37 10.02
N PHE A 244 -2.14 -17.63 9.45
CA PHE A 244 -2.02 -16.98 8.16
C PHE A 244 -2.78 -15.66 8.16
N GLU A 245 -2.07 -14.55 7.99
CA GLU A 245 -2.66 -13.20 7.97
C GLU A 245 -2.24 -12.44 6.70
N VAL A 246 -3.24 -11.87 6.03
CA VAL A 246 -3.07 -10.98 4.87
C VAL A 246 -3.80 -9.69 5.19
N GLY A 247 -3.03 -8.60 5.28
CA GLY A 247 -3.56 -7.29 5.62
C GLY A 247 -4.20 -6.60 4.43
N ASP A 248 -3.44 -6.45 3.35
CA ASP A 248 -3.94 -5.85 2.11
C ASP A 248 -3.16 -6.41 0.91
N VAL A 249 -3.76 -6.37 -0.27
CA VAL A 249 -3.14 -6.80 -1.52
C VAL A 249 -3.24 -5.67 -2.54
N ARG A 250 -2.13 -5.44 -3.22
CA ARG A 250 -2.00 -4.49 -4.33
C ARG A 250 -1.58 -5.28 -5.57
N VAL A 251 -2.18 -5.02 -6.71
CA VAL A 251 -1.79 -5.66 -7.97
C VAL A 251 -1.63 -4.60 -9.04
N ILE A 252 -0.43 -4.49 -9.59
CA ILE A 252 -0.11 -3.52 -10.64
C ILE A 252 -0.10 -4.24 -12.00
N PRO A 253 -0.93 -3.82 -12.96
CA PRO A 253 -0.91 -4.35 -14.30
C PRO A 253 0.34 -3.87 -15.05
N ALA A 254 0.81 -4.69 -15.98
CA ALA A 254 1.78 -4.26 -16.97
C ALA A 254 1.13 -3.30 -17.97
N GLU A 255 1.90 -2.29 -18.39
CA GLU A 255 1.54 -1.37 -19.47
C GLU A 255 1.50 -2.07 -20.85
#